data_AF-A0A8J9X5P3-F1
#
_entry.id   AF-A0A8J9X5P3-F1
#
_cell.length_a   1.000
_cell.length_b   1.000
_cell.length_c   1.000
_cell.angle_alpha   90.00
_cell.angle_beta   90.00
_cell.angle_gamma   90.00
#
_symmetry.space_group_name_H-M   'P 1'
#
loop_
_entity.id
_entity.type
_entity.pdbx_description
1 polymer ?
#
loop_
_entity_poly.entity_id
_entity_poly.type
_entity_poly.pdbx_seq_one_letter_code
_entity_poly.pdbx_strand_id
1 'polypeptide(L)'
;LLFDQGMLQRYVLLCAQNVTGGLRDKPSARRDFYHSCYNISGLSVAQQVDSLPDFGHPSESVVHETHPVYNLRTERVRKMLTHWQTQPIILDLS
;
A
#
# COMPACT_ATOMS: atom_id res chain seq x y z
N LEU A 1 1.36 -13.54 5.68
CA LEU A 1 -0.06 -13.53 5.27
C LEU A 1 -0.36 -14.81 4.50
N LEU A 2 -1.57 -15.36 4.59
CA LEU A 2 -1.96 -16.59 3.87
C LEU A 2 -2.42 -16.29 2.44
N PHE A 3 -1.57 -15.67 1.61
CA PHE A 3 -1.81 -15.49 0.17
C PHE A 3 -0.48 -15.52 -0.61
N ASP A 4 -0.57 -15.69 -1.92
CA ASP A 4 0.60 -15.68 -2.82
C ASP A 4 1.06 -14.25 -3.09
N GLN A 5 2.14 -13.86 -2.42
CA GLN A 5 2.69 -12.51 -2.49
C GLN A 5 3.30 -12.21 -3.86
N GLY A 6 4.08 -13.15 -4.43
CA GLY A 6 4.72 -12.98 -5.73
C GLY A 6 3.69 -12.76 -6.84
N MET A 7 2.59 -13.52 -6.84
CA MET A 7 1.53 -13.35 -7.84
C MET A 7 0.79 -12.02 -7.70
N LEU A 8 0.56 -11.53 -6.47
CA LEU A 8 -0.05 -10.22 -6.28
C LEU A 8 0.88 -9.10 -6.78
N GLN A 9 2.17 -9.16 -6.48
CA GLN A 9 3.14 -8.19 -6.99
C GLN A 9 3.16 -8.20 -8.53
N ARG A 10 3.20 -9.37 -9.15
CA ARG A 10 3.15 -9.53 -10.62
C ARG A 10 1.87 -8.95 -11.22
N TYR A 11 0.71 -9.20 -10.63
CA TYR A 11 -0.55 -8.65 -11.12
C TYR A 11 -0.53 -7.12 -11.10
N VAL A 12 -0.10 -6.52 -10.00
CA VAL A 12 -0.04 -5.06 -9.87
C VAL A 12 0.93 -4.47 -10.91
N LEU A 13 2.13 -5.03 -11.04
CA LEU A 13 3.17 -4.51 -11.92
C LEU A 13 2.88 -4.76 -13.41
N LEU A 14 2.21 -5.85 -13.79
CA LEU A 14 1.98 -6.21 -15.20
C LEU A 14 0.59 -5.79 -15.71
N CYS A 15 -0.44 -5.91 -14.88
CA CYS A 15 -1.83 -5.77 -15.34
C CYS A 15 -2.47 -4.46 -14.90
N ALA A 16 -2.19 -4.03 -13.68
CA ALA A 16 -2.82 -2.86 -13.07
C ALA A 16 -2.18 -1.52 -13.48
N GLN A 17 -0.95 -1.50 -14.00
CA GLN A 17 -0.31 -0.26 -14.47
C GLN A 17 -0.93 0.25 -15.78
N ASN A 18 -1.02 1.57 -15.91
CA ASN A 18 -1.32 2.24 -17.17
C ASN A 18 -0.05 2.89 -17.74
N VAL A 19 0.19 2.74 -19.05
CA VAL A 19 1.39 3.25 -19.74
C VAL A 19 1.58 4.76 -19.66
N THR A 20 0.52 5.52 -19.35
CA THR A 20 0.58 6.98 -19.16
C THR A 20 0.50 7.37 -17.68
N GLY A 21 0.81 6.45 -16.77
CA GLY A 21 0.82 6.66 -15.32
C GLY A 21 -0.51 6.30 -14.64
N GLY A 22 -0.45 6.06 -13.33
CA GLY A 22 -1.59 5.60 -12.52
C GLY A 22 -1.91 4.11 -12.69
N LEU A 23 -2.75 3.59 -11.79
CA LEU A 23 -3.19 2.20 -11.81
C LEU A 23 -4.72 2.08 -11.97
N ARG A 24 -5.15 0.90 -12.39
CA ARG A 24 -6.52 0.53 -12.74
C ARG A 24 -6.89 -0.81 -12.09
N ASP A 25 -8.17 -1.12 -12.07
CA ASP A 25 -8.72 -2.41 -11.65
C ASP A 25 -8.08 -3.59 -12.41
N LYS A 26 -8.18 -3.55 -13.74
CA LYS A 26 -7.72 -4.61 -14.67
C LYS A 26 -7.38 -4.03 -16.05
N PRO A 27 -6.76 -4.79 -16.98
CA PRO A 27 -6.25 -4.24 -18.25
C PRO A 27 -7.25 -3.44 -19.10
N SER A 28 -8.53 -3.81 -19.10
CA SER A 28 -9.56 -3.09 -19.88
C SER A 28 -10.19 -1.90 -19.15
N ALA A 29 -9.88 -1.69 -17.87
CA ALA A 29 -10.44 -0.61 -17.07
C ALA A 29 -9.68 0.72 -17.26
N ARG A 30 -10.37 1.83 -16.99
CA ARG A 30 -9.74 3.16 -16.91
C ARG A 30 -8.95 3.28 -15.60
N ARG A 31 -7.89 4.07 -15.61
CA ARG A 31 -7.16 4.43 -14.39
C ARG A 31 -7.97 5.40 -13.54
N ASP A 32 -7.79 5.33 -12.24
CA ASP A 32 -8.32 6.31 -11.29
C ASP A 32 -7.46 6.36 -10.01
N PHE A 33 -7.73 7.34 -9.15
CA PHE A 33 -6.98 7.52 -7.90
C PHE A 33 -7.29 6.45 -6.85
N TYR A 34 -8.49 5.88 -6.88
CA TYR A 34 -8.89 4.83 -5.94
C TYR A 34 -8.05 3.57 -6.17
N HIS A 35 -8.03 3.05 -7.40
CA HIS A 35 -7.23 1.88 -7.77
C HIS A 35 -5.74 2.18 -7.71
N SER A 36 -5.31 3.40 -8.01
CA SER A 36 -3.91 3.79 -7.79
C SER A 36 -3.51 3.65 -6.32
N CYS A 37 -4.32 4.19 -5.40
CA CYS A 37 -4.08 4.07 -3.97
C CYS A 37 -4.05 2.61 -3.52
N TYR A 38 -5.10 1.84 -3.81
CA TYR A 38 -5.22 0.49 -3.25
C TYR A 38 -4.33 -0.56 -3.92
N ASN A 39 -3.98 -0.42 -5.20
CA ASN A 39 -2.97 -1.30 -5.79
C ASN A 39 -1.58 -1.06 -5.18
N ILE A 40 -1.20 0.20 -4.95
CA ILE A 40 0.09 0.53 -4.30
C ILE A 40 0.11 0.07 -2.84
N SER A 41 -1.00 0.24 -2.11
CA SER A 41 -1.16 -0.30 -0.76
C SER A 41 -1.04 -1.82 -0.73
N GLY A 42 -1.71 -2.53 -1.65
CA GLY A 42 -1.61 -3.99 -1.77
C GLY A 42 -0.20 -4.46 -2.15
N LEU A 43 0.48 -3.73 -3.04
CA LEU A 43 1.88 -3.98 -3.40
C LEU A 43 2.80 -3.84 -2.19
N SER A 44 2.60 -2.80 -1.37
CA SER A 44 3.34 -2.58 -0.11
C SER A 44 3.17 -3.76 0.85
N VAL A 45 1.94 -4.23 1.06
CA VAL A 45 1.66 -5.39 1.91
C VAL A 45 2.29 -6.67 1.36
N ALA A 46 2.29 -6.86 0.04
CA ALA A 46 2.90 -8.02 -0.61
C ALA A 46 4.44 -8.03 -0.58
N GLN A 47 5.09 -6.91 -0.27
CA GLN A 47 6.55 -6.76 -0.15
C GLN A 47 7.05 -6.84 1.30
N GLN A 48 6.15 -6.88 2.29
CA GLN A 48 6.53 -6.85 3.72
C GLN A 48 7.21 -8.14 4.21
N VAL A 49 6.81 -9.31 3.70
CA VAL A 49 7.40 -10.59 4.13
C VAL A 49 8.59 -10.94 3.24
N ASP A 50 8.40 -10.79 1.92
CA ASP A 50 9.44 -10.99 0.92
C ASP A 50 9.97 -9.63 0.49
N SER A 51 11.06 -9.18 1.12
CA SER A 51 11.64 -7.84 0.96
C SER A 51 12.24 -7.58 -0.42
N LEU A 52 12.23 -8.57 -1.32
CA LEU A 52 12.64 -8.42 -2.70
C LEU A 52 11.45 -8.62 -3.62
N PRO A 53 11.21 -7.69 -4.57
CA PRO A 53 10.19 -7.90 -5.56
C PRO A 53 10.54 -9.10 -6.43
N ASP A 54 9.59 -10.03 -6.56
CA ASP A 54 9.66 -11.20 -7.43
C ASP A 54 9.61 -10.80 -8.93
N PHE A 55 9.30 -9.54 -9.23
CA PHE A 55 9.29 -8.99 -10.57
C PHE A 55 9.56 -7.48 -10.56
N GLY A 56 10.31 -6.98 -11.54
CA GLY A 56 10.71 -5.58 -11.62
C GLY A 56 12.07 -5.30 -10.97
N HIS A 57 12.66 -4.13 -11.24
CA HIS A 57 13.93 -3.76 -10.66
C HIS A 57 13.72 -3.32 -9.19
N PRO A 58 14.47 -3.86 -8.21
CA PRO A 58 14.27 -3.55 -6.79
C PRO A 58 14.32 -2.05 -6.48
N SER A 59 15.17 -1.28 -7.17
CA SER A 59 15.26 0.17 -6.96
C SER A 59 14.06 0.97 -7.50
N GLU A 60 13.20 0.36 -8.32
CA GLU A 60 12.10 1.03 -9.01
C GLU A 60 10.72 0.56 -8.53
N SER A 61 10.64 -0.70 -8.06
CA SER A 61 9.37 -1.37 -7.76
C SER A 61 9.08 -1.52 -6.26
N VAL A 62 10.05 -1.21 -5.39
CA VAL A 62 9.86 -1.25 -3.92
C VAL A 62 9.11 -0.01 -3.46
N VAL A 63 8.03 -0.22 -2.71
CA VAL A 63 7.23 0.86 -2.12
C VAL A 63 7.40 0.92 -0.60
N HIS A 64 7.13 2.08 -0.01
CA HIS A 64 7.17 2.22 1.43
C HIS A 64 6.13 1.33 2.12
N GLU A 65 6.50 0.82 3.29
CA GLU A 65 5.64 0.01 4.14
C GLU A 65 4.37 0.75 4.57
N THR A 66 3.20 0.12 4.38
CA THR A 66 1.91 0.60 4.87
C THR A 66 1.47 -0.17 6.12
N HIS A 67 0.88 0.55 7.07
CA HIS A 67 0.34 -0.03 8.28
C HIS A 67 -0.95 -0.82 7.95
N PRO A 68 -1.06 -2.10 8.34
CA PRO A 68 -2.13 -2.99 7.87
C PRO A 68 -3.53 -2.56 8.31
N VAL A 69 -3.65 -1.78 9.39
CA VAL A 69 -4.95 -1.29 9.90
C VAL A 69 -5.36 0.07 9.32
N TYR A 70 -4.42 1.01 9.19
CA TYR A 70 -4.74 2.41 8.85
C TYR A 70 -4.49 2.73 7.37
N ASN A 71 -3.83 1.84 6.64
CA ASN A 71 -3.38 2.06 5.28
C ASN A 71 -2.62 3.39 5.09
N LEU A 72 -1.80 3.73 6.08
CA LEU A 72 -0.89 4.86 6.08
C LEU A 72 0.51 4.33 6.30
N ARG A 73 1.54 5.05 5.86
CA ARG A 73 2.92 4.65 6.13
C ARG A 73 3.16 4.37 7.61
N THR A 74 3.83 3.27 7.92
CA THR A 74 4.01 2.80 9.30
C THR A 74 4.65 3.87 10.20
N GLU A 75 5.59 4.66 9.68
CA GLU A 75 6.20 5.76 10.45
C GLU A 75 5.23 6.91 10.77
N ARG A 76 4.21 7.12 9.92
CA ARG A 76 3.18 8.14 10.15
C ARG A 76 2.20 7.71 11.21
N VAL A 77 1.80 6.43 11.20
CA VAL A 77 0.96 5.86 12.27
C VAL A 77 1.69 5.92 13.60
N ARG A 78 2.97 5.53 13.65
CA ARG A 78 3.77 5.63 14.89
C ARG A 78 3.80 7.06 15.42
N LYS A 79 4.08 8.05 14.54
CA LYS A 79 4.09 9.47 14.92
C LYS A 79 2.73 9.93 15.46
N MET A 80 1.64 9.55 14.80
CA MET A 80 0.27 9.87 15.23
C MET A 80 -0.01 9.29 16.61
N LEU A 81 0.23 7.99 16.81
CA LEU A 81 -0.04 7.32 18.10
C LEU A 81 0.80 7.91 19.22
N THR A 82 2.10 8.14 19.01
CA THR A 82 2.96 8.78 20.02
C THR A 82 2.49 10.18 20.37
N HIS A 83 2.04 10.97 19.40
CA HIS A 83 1.54 12.33 19.65
C HIS A 83 0.25 12.32 20.49
N TRP A 84 -0.70 11.45 20.16
CA TRP A 84 -2.01 11.43 20.81
C TRP A 84 -2.04 10.63 22.13
N GLN A 85 -1.08 9.72 22.35
CA GLN A 85 -0.92 9.02 23.64
C GLN A 85 -0.64 9.96 24.82
N THR A 86 -0.05 11.13 24.57
CA THR A 86 0.27 12.11 25.61
C THR A 86 -0.81 13.17 25.80
N GLN A 87 -1.87 13.16 24.99
CA GLN A 87 -2.97 14.12 25.08
C GLN A 87 -4.05 13.60 26.03
N PRO A 88 -4.74 14.48 26.77
CA PRO A 88 -5.91 14.08 27.55
C PRO A 88 -6.99 13.55 26.60
N ILE A 89 -7.62 12.42 26.97
CA ILE A 89 -8.77 11.90 26.24
C ILE A 89 -9.94 12.85 26.51
N ILE A 90 -10.33 13.62 25.48
CA ILE A 90 -11.55 14.41 25.53
C ILE A 90 -12.69 13.47 25.14
N LEU A 91 -13.30 12.82 26.14
CA LEU A 91 -14.60 12.19 25.97
C LEU A 91 -15.66 13.29 26.09
N ASP A 92 -15.95 13.99 24.99
CA ASP A 92 -17.17 14.78 24.91
C ASP A 92 -18.34 13.81 24.69
N LEU A 93 -18.89 13.33 25.79
CA LEU A 93 -20.16 12.61 25.84
C LEU A 93 -21.27 13.62 26.09
N SER A 94 -21.54 14.48 25.11
CA SER A 94 -22.74 15.31 25.05
C SER A 94 -23.68 14.88 23.93
#